data_AF-A0A0M4MZB6-F1
#
_entry.id   AF-A0A0M4MZB6-F1
#
_cell.length_a   1.000
_cell.length_b   1.000
_cell.length_c   1.000
_cell.angle_alpha   90.00
_cell.angle_beta   90.00
_cell.angle_gamma   90.00
#
_symmetry.space_group_name_H-M   'P 1'
#
loop_
_entity.id
_entity.type
_entity.pdbx_description
1 polymer ?
#
loop_
_entity_poly.entity_id
_entity_poly.type
_entity_poly.pdbx_seq_one_letter_code
_entity_poly.pdbx_strand_id
1 'polypeptide(L)'
;MHVDTIRYDFASIEASRMDIAQAASRLNTALSDLKAYLAPMVSTWEGEAADAYQAQQQKWDRAQEELNQVLDRIGVIVGQGNDAMNDTNRRAAASWM
;
A
#
# COMPACT_ATOMS: atom_id res chain seq x y z
N MET A 1 5.11 23.71 22.94
CA MET A 1 4.17 24.05 21.86
C MET A 1 4.37 23.14 20.63
N HIS A 2 4.46 21.81 20.80
CA HIS A 2 4.83 20.87 19.71
C HIS A 2 3.85 19.71 19.46
N VAL A 3 2.85 19.52 20.32
CA VAL A 3 1.91 18.39 20.24
C VAL A 3 0.91 18.54 19.09
N ASP A 4 0.46 19.76 18.81
CA ASP A 4 -0.53 20.01 17.76
C ASP A 4 0.01 19.76 16.35
N THR A 5 1.28 20.13 16.08
CA THR A 5 1.94 19.87 14.79
C THR A 5 2.11 18.38 14.55
N ILE A 6 2.60 17.64 15.55
CA ILE A 6 2.77 16.18 15.45
C ILE A 6 1.42 15.50 15.16
N ARG A 7 0.34 15.92 15.84
CA ARG A 7 -1.01 15.36 15.60
C ARG A 7 -1.50 15.61 14.16
N TYR A 8 -1.27 16.81 13.62
CA TYR A 8 -1.65 17.16 12.25
C TYR A 8 -0.88 16.30 11.23
N ASP A 9 0.43 16.15 11.43
CA ASP A 9 1.27 15.34 10.55
C ASP A 9 0.80 13.88 10.50
N PHE A 10 0.44 13.29 11.65
CA PHE A 10 -0.11 11.93 11.70
C PHE A 10 -1.44 11.77 10.98
N ALA A 11 -2.37 12.72 11.14
CA ALA A 11 -3.64 12.69 10.43
C ALA A 11 -3.44 12.76 8.91
N SER A 12 -2.49 13.58 8.44
CA SER A 12 -2.12 13.67 7.03
C SER A 12 -1.48 12.38 6.51
N ILE A 13 -0.66 11.72 7.33
CA ILE A 13 -0.03 10.44 6.98
C ILE A 13 -1.08 9.33 6.86
N GLU A 14 -2.04 9.24 7.78
CA GLU A 14 -3.11 8.24 7.70
C GLU A 14 -4.00 8.46 6.47
N ALA A 15 -4.35 9.71 6.16
CA ALA A 15 -5.10 10.02 4.94
C ALA A 15 -4.32 9.59 3.68
N SER A 16 -3.03 9.92 3.61
CA SER A 16 -2.15 9.53 2.50
C SER A 16 -2.05 8.00 2.37
N ARG A 17 -1.97 7.28 3.50
CA ARG A 17 -1.99 5.81 3.52
C ARG A 17 -3.28 5.26 2.91
N MET A 18 -4.44 5.78 3.30
CA MET A 18 -5.71 5.33 2.76
C MET A 18 -5.80 5.57 1.25
N ASP A 19 -5.32 6.72 0.78
CA ASP A 19 -5.30 7.06 -0.65
C ASP A 19 -4.42 6.09 -1.45
N ILE A 20 -3.22 5.79 -0.94
CA ILE A 20 -2.32 4.81 -1.58
C ILE A 20 -2.95 3.41 -1.55
N ALA A 21 -3.60 3.01 -0.45
CA ALA A 21 -4.26 1.71 -0.35
C ALA A 21 -5.40 1.57 -1.37
N GLN A 22 -6.21 2.63 -1.56
CA GLN A 22 -7.25 2.65 -2.59
C GLN A 22 -6.66 2.64 -4.00
N ALA A 23 -5.56 3.35 -4.24
CA ALA A 23 -4.87 3.33 -5.53
C ALA A 23 -4.31 1.92 -5.84
N ALA A 24 -3.68 1.27 -4.86
CA ALA A 24 -3.18 -0.09 -4.99
C ALA A 24 -4.28 -1.12 -5.25
N SER A 25 -5.41 -1.01 -4.53
CA SER A 25 -6.58 -1.86 -4.80
C SER A 25 -7.06 -1.71 -6.24
N ARG A 26 -7.15 -0.47 -6.75
CA ARG A 26 -7.55 -0.19 -8.14
C ARG A 26 -6.57 -0.77 -9.15
N LEU A 27 -5.26 -0.64 -8.90
CA LEU A 27 -4.22 -1.24 -9.75
C LEU A 27 -4.30 -2.78 -9.75
N ASN A 28 -4.54 -3.38 -8.58
CA ASN A 28 -4.66 -4.83 -8.45
C ASN A 28 -5.86 -5.37 -9.23
N THR A 29 -7.01 -4.70 -9.15
CA THR A 29 -8.19 -5.03 -9.95
C THR A 29 -7.91 -4.88 -11.45
N ALA A 30 -7.37 -3.74 -11.88
CA ALA A 30 -7.09 -3.49 -13.30
C ALA A 30 -6.14 -4.53 -13.92
N LEU A 31 -5.12 -4.95 -13.16
CA LEU A 31 -4.18 -5.98 -13.60
C LEU A 31 -4.80 -7.38 -13.59
N SER A 32 -5.66 -7.70 -12.62
CA SER A 32 -6.44 -8.94 -12.64
C SER A 32 -7.35 -9.01 -13.87
N ASP A 33 -8.06 -7.92 -14.16
CA ASP A 33 -8.94 -7.82 -15.32
C ASP A 33 -8.16 -7.95 -16.63
N LEU A 34 -6.99 -7.31 -16.73
CA LEU A 34 -6.10 -7.43 -17.88
C LEU A 34 -5.64 -8.88 -18.09
N LYS A 35 -5.21 -9.58 -17.03
CA LYS A 35 -4.80 -11.00 -17.12
C LYS A 35 -5.95 -11.89 -17.56
N ALA A 36 -7.15 -11.68 -17.02
CA ALA A 36 -8.34 -12.44 -17.40
C ALA A 36 -8.70 -12.22 -18.88
N TYR A 37 -8.60 -10.97 -19.35
CA TYR A 37 -8.83 -10.61 -20.75
C TYR A 37 -7.79 -11.25 -21.69
N LEU A 38 -6.51 -11.26 -21.29
CA LEU A 38 -5.42 -11.80 -22.10
C LEU A 38 -5.35 -13.33 -22.09
N ALA A 39 -5.86 -14.00 -21.06
CA ALA A 39 -5.79 -15.46 -20.91
C ALA A 39 -6.14 -16.28 -22.17
N PRO A 40 -7.26 -16.03 -22.88
CA PRO A 40 -7.60 -16.76 -24.11
C PRO A 40 -6.71 -16.40 -25.32
N MET A 41 -6.06 -15.23 -25.32
CA MET A 41 -5.14 -14.84 -26.39
C MET A 41 -3.76 -15.46 -26.16
N VAL A 42 -3.30 -15.46 -24.91
CA VAL A 42 -2.04 -16.06 -24.49
C VAL A 42 -1.99 -17.56 -24.79
N SER A 43 -3.13 -18.27 -24.69
CA SER A 43 -3.19 -19.69 -25.04
C SER A 43 -2.92 -19.99 -26.52
N THR A 44 -2.95 -18.97 -27.38
CA THR A 44 -2.64 -19.06 -28.82
C THR A 44 -1.23 -18.58 -29.17
N TRP A 45 -0.50 -18.03 -28.20
CA TRP A 45 0.86 -17.55 -28.41
C TRP A 45 1.84 -18.70 -28.27
N GLU A 46 2.74 -18.83 -29.24
CA GLU A 46 3.81 -19.83 -29.25
C GLU A 46 5.17 -19.14 -29.42
N GLY A 47 6.24 -19.80 -28.93
CA GLY A 47 7.61 -19.31 -29.05
C GLY A 47 7.86 -17.98 -28.35
N GLU A 48 8.54 -17.06 -29.04
CA GLU A 48 9.04 -15.79 -28.47
C GLU A 48 7.94 -14.90 -27.86
N ALA A 49 6.72 -14.93 -28.41
CA ALA A 49 5.60 -14.14 -27.89
C ALA A 49 5.13 -14.65 -26.51
N ALA A 50 5.15 -15.97 -26.30
CA ALA A 50 4.80 -16.56 -25.02
C ALA A 50 5.85 -16.23 -23.95
N ASP A 51 7.14 -16.28 -24.30
CA ASP A 51 8.26 -15.95 -23.42
C ASP A 51 8.22 -14.46 -23.02
N ALA A 52 8.01 -13.56 -23.98
CA ALA A 52 7.89 -12.12 -23.73
C ALA A 52 6.71 -11.80 -22.80
N TYR A 53 5.57 -12.47 -23.01
CA TYR A 53 4.41 -12.32 -22.13
C TYR A 53 4.68 -12.80 -20.72
N GLN A 54 5.26 -13.99 -20.55
CA GLN A 54 5.60 -14.50 -19.21
C GLN A 54 6.55 -13.55 -18.47
N ALA A 55 7.57 -13.03 -19.15
CA ALA A 55 8.47 -12.05 -18.56
C ALA A 55 7.75 -10.78 -18.11
N GLN A 56 6.80 -10.30 -18.93
CA GLN A 56 6.00 -9.13 -18.60
C GLN A 56 5.03 -9.39 -17.44
N GLN A 57 4.41 -10.57 -17.41
CA GLN A 57 3.49 -11.00 -16.37
C GLN A 57 4.20 -11.11 -15.02
N GLN A 58 5.43 -11.66 -14.98
CA GLN A 58 6.24 -11.69 -13.77
C GLN A 58 6.62 -10.29 -13.26
N LYS A 59 6.94 -9.36 -14.16
CA LYS A 59 7.22 -7.96 -13.78
C LYS A 59 6.02 -7.30 -13.13
N TRP A 60 4.84 -7.54 -13.69
CA TRP A 60 3.59 -7.03 -13.13
C TRP A 60 3.29 -7.61 -11.75
N ASP A 61 3.41 -8.93 -11.58
CA ASP A 61 3.19 -9.60 -10.30
C ASP A 61 4.13 -9.05 -9.22
N ARG A 62 5.41 -8.92 -9.57
CA ARG A 62 6.41 -8.36 -8.66
C ARG A 62 6.09 -6.93 -8.26
N ALA A 63 5.67 -6.09 -9.20
CA ALA A 63 5.29 -4.70 -8.91
C ALA A 63 4.07 -4.63 -7.97
N GLN A 64 3.08 -5.52 -8.14
CA GLN A 64 1.94 -5.61 -7.22
C GLN A 64 2.40 -6.03 -5.81
N GLU A 65 3.27 -7.03 -5.72
CA GLU A 65 3.75 -7.55 -4.46
C GLU A 65 4.57 -6.49 -3.70
N GLU A 66 5.47 -5.79 -4.39
CA GLU A 66 6.27 -4.70 -3.83
C GLU A 66 5.37 -3.54 -3.35
N LEU A 67 4.33 -3.17 -4.10
CA LEU A 67 3.37 -2.14 -3.69
C LEU A 67 2.62 -2.54 -2.41
N ASN A 68 2.15 -3.79 -2.34
CA ASN A 68 1.45 -4.30 -1.16
C ASN A 68 2.37 -4.36 0.06
N GLN A 69 3.64 -4.74 -0.10
CA GLN A 69 4.62 -4.75 0.99
C GLN A 69 4.93 -3.34 1.51
N VAL A 70 5.04 -2.34 0.63
CA VAL A 70 5.23 -0.94 1.02
C VAL A 70 4.03 -0.45 1.83
N LEU A 71 2.82 -0.75 1.38
CA LEU A 71 1.58 -0.39 2.08
C LEU A 71 1.48 -1.01 3.48
N ASP A 72 1.85 -2.28 3.61
CA ASP A 72 1.88 -2.97 4.90
C ASP A 72 2.87 -2.31 5.87
N ARG A 73 4.09 -2.02 5.40
CA ARG A 73 5.11 -1.30 6.18
C ARG A 73 4.64 0.08 6.62
N ILE A 74 3.98 0.84 5.73
CA ILE A 74 3.40 2.13 6.09
C ILE A 74 2.34 1.94 7.18
N GLY A 75 1.47 0.94 7.06
CA GLY A 75 0.47 0.63 8.08
C GLY A 75 1.06 0.35 9.46
N VAL A 76 2.12 -0.44 9.52
CA VAL A 76 2.83 -0.73 10.79
C VAL A 76 3.41 0.53 11.42
N ILE A 77 4.10 1.36 10.62
CA ILE A 77 4.74 2.60 11.12
C ILE A 77 3.69 3.57 11.67
N VAL A 78 2.56 3.74 10.97
CA VAL A 78 1.50 4.65 11.42
C VAL A 78 0.82 4.13 12.69
N GLY A 79 0.55 2.82 12.78
CA GLY A 79 0.00 2.20 13.98
C GLY A 79 0.89 2.42 15.22
N GLN A 80 2.19 2.16 15.07
CA GLN A 80 3.18 2.40 16.15
C GLN A 80 3.22 3.87 16.59
N GLY A 81 3.10 4.81 15.64
CA GLY A 81 3.03 6.24 15.93
C GLY A 81 1.78 6.64 16.73
N ASN A 82 0.63 6.06 16.39
CA ASN A 82 -0.63 6.31 17.09
C ASN A 82 -0.58 5.81 18.56
N ASP A 83 0.00 4.63 18.78
CA ASP A 83 0.16 4.08 20.13
C ASP A 83 1.08 4.95 20.99
N ALA A 84 2.23 5.36 20.45
CA ALA A 84 3.17 6.25 21.12
C ALA A 84 2.55 7.62 21.47
N MET A 85 1.68 8.15 20.60
CA MET A 85 0.96 9.39 20.82
C MET A 85 -0.08 9.25 21.93
N ASN A 86 -0.85 8.15 21.93
CA ASN A 86 -1.82 7.87 22.99
C ASN A 86 -1.16 7.72 24.37
N ASP A 87 0.01 7.08 24.42
CA ASP A 87 0.81 6.98 25.65
C ASP A 87 1.33 8.35 26.12
N THR A 88 1.75 9.20 25.17
CA THR A 88 2.22 10.56 25.47
C THR A 88 1.08 11.43 25.98
N ASN A 89 -0.09 11.37 25.34
CA ASN A 89 -1.28 12.10 25.76
C ASN A 89 -1.77 11.63 27.14
N ARG A 90 -1.77 10.32 27.42
CA ARG A 90 -2.11 9.78 28.74
C ARG A 90 -1.16 10.28 29.82
N ARG A 91 0.15 10.28 29.57
CA ARG A 91 1.16 10.81 30.51
C ARG A 91 1.00 12.30 30.75
N ALA A 92 0.76 13.07 29.68
CA ALA A 92 0.50 14.51 29.79
C ALA A 92 -0.76 14.80 30.61
N ALA A 93 -1.86 14.09 30.35
CA ALA A 93 -3.10 14.22 31.12
C ALA A 93 -2.93 13.84 32.61
N ALA A 94 -2.16 12.78 32.90
CA ALA A 94 -1.83 12.39 34.28
C ALA A 94 -0.92 13.39 34.99
N SER A 95 -0.10 14.16 34.26
CA SER A 95 0.78 15.19 34.84
C SER A 95 0.05 16.49 35.22
N TRP A 96 -1.19 16.67 34.76
CA TRP A 96 -2.03 17.85 35.02
C TRP A 96 -3.06 17.61 36.13
N MET A 97 -3.18 16.37 36.63
CA MET A 97 -3.93 16.02 37.84
C MET A 97 -3.01 15.99 39.05
#